data_AF-A0A350T6I4-F1
#
_entry.id   AF-A0A350T6I4-F1
#
_cell.length_a   1.000
_cell.length_b   1.000
_cell.length_c   1.000
_cell.angle_alpha   90.00
_cell.angle_beta   90.00
_cell.angle_gamma   90.00
#
_symmetry.space_group_name_H-M   'P 1'
#
loop_
_entity.id
_entity.type
_entity.pdbx_description
1 polymer ?
#
loop_
_entity_poly.entity_id
_entity_poly.type
_entity_poly.pdbx_seq_one_letter_code
_entity_poly.pdbx_strand_id
1 'polypeptide(L)'
;MDAGRGTERLMMTIEYDDAAKALEQAWETRALIQPLSRSAGMATIDEAYAIQSAWSTLRERNGERVLGRKIGLTSKAMQEQAGFDRPDFGRLWESRFFVATGGRVEMPAALFLQPRIEGEIAFLLHSPLAGAVTIEEVLAATESVTASFEIVDSRFERRDFRVIDTIADNASFGAFTLGPWGRELLGEDLRRVSMILEQNGEVVVEGTGADSLGHPANAVAWLAETLAS
;
A
#
# COMPACT_ATOMS: atom_id res chain seq x y z
N MET A 1 45.36 -31.11 7.34
CA MET A 1 44.94 -30.68 6.00
C MET A 1 43.57 -31.27 5.77
N ASP A 2 42.52 -30.53 6.07
CA ASP A 2 41.22 -30.75 5.43
C ASP A 2 40.62 -29.37 5.18
N ALA A 3 40.45 -29.07 3.90
CA ALA A 3 40.15 -27.75 3.40
C ALA A 3 38.65 -27.52 3.45
N GLY A 4 38.26 -26.35 3.97
CA GLY A 4 36.87 -25.94 4.06
C GLY A 4 36.14 -26.04 2.73
N ARG A 5 34.99 -26.70 2.75
CA ARG A 5 33.91 -26.43 1.80
C ARG A 5 32.99 -25.41 2.44
N GLY A 6 33.40 -24.15 2.38
CA GLY A 6 32.48 -23.04 2.50
C GLY A 6 31.60 -23.05 1.25
N THR A 7 30.32 -23.32 1.42
CA THR A 7 29.32 -23.11 0.37
C THR A 7 29.20 -21.61 0.17
N GLU A 8 29.99 -21.04 -0.74
CA GLU A 8 29.73 -19.70 -1.28
C GLU A 8 28.35 -19.76 -1.95
N ARG A 9 27.33 -19.31 -1.23
CA ARG A 9 26.06 -18.92 -1.83
C ARG A 9 26.42 -17.78 -2.79
N LEU A 10 26.46 -18.07 -4.09
CA LEU A 10 26.54 -17.06 -5.13
C LEU A 10 25.53 -15.97 -4.77
N MET A 11 26.00 -14.78 -4.41
CA MET A 11 25.11 -13.63 -4.23
C MET A 11 24.50 -13.35 -5.60
N MET A 12 23.25 -13.75 -5.79
CA MET A 12 22.45 -13.28 -6.92
C MET A 12 22.31 -11.77 -6.72
N THR A 13 23.00 -10.98 -7.54
CA THR A 13 22.74 -9.54 -7.61
C THR A 13 21.31 -9.36 -8.10
N ILE A 14 20.51 -8.62 -7.34
CA ILE A 14 19.15 -8.33 -7.75
C ILE A 14 19.21 -7.24 -8.82
N GLU A 15 18.73 -7.57 -10.02
CA GLU A 15 18.46 -6.58 -11.05
C GLU A 15 17.04 -6.02 -10.81
N TYR A 16 16.95 -4.89 -10.10
CA TYR A 16 15.65 -4.31 -9.70
C TYR A 16 14.73 -4.05 -10.91
N ASP A 17 15.30 -3.68 -12.05
CA ASP A 17 14.57 -3.46 -13.30
C ASP A 17 13.92 -4.74 -13.83
N ASP A 18 14.54 -5.90 -13.65
CA ASP A 18 13.98 -7.17 -14.10
C ASP A 18 12.87 -7.66 -13.16
N ALA A 19 13.04 -7.46 -11.85
CA ALA A 19 11.97 -7.70 -10.88
C ALA A 19 10.75 -6.78 -11.13
N ALA A 20 10.99 -5.50 -11.44
CA ALA A 20 9.95 -4.55 -11.82
C ALA A 20 9.21 -4.97 -13.11
N LYS A 21 9.93 -5.42 -14.14
CA LYS A 21 9.33 -5.96 -15.37
C LYS A 21 8.50 -7.22 -15.10
N ALA A 22 8.97 -8.10 -14.20
CA ALA A 22 8.22 -9.29 -13.82
C ALA A 22 6.89 -8.95 -13.13
N LEU A 23 6.90 -7.95 -12.24
CA LEU A 23 5.70 -7.41 -11.60
C LEU A 23 4.74 -6.75 -12.60
N GLU A 24 5.27 -5.94 -13.53
CA GLU A 24 4.47 -5.36 -14.61
C GLU A 24 3.86 -6.44 -15.51
N GLN A 25 4.62 -7.48 -15.86
CA GLN A 25 4.10 -8.60 -16.64
C GLN A 25 3.00 -9.34 -15.89
N ALA A 26 3.17 -9.60 -14.59
CA ALA A 26 2.16 -10.24 -13.75
C ALA A 26 0.86 -9.40 -13.69
N TRP A 27 1.00 -8.09 -13.54
CA TRP A 27 -0.10 -7.11 -13.60
C TRP A 27 -0.81 -7.10 -14.96
N GLU A 28 -0.04 -7.08 -16.06
CA GLU A 28 -0.57 -7.03 -17.42
C GLU A 28 -1.07 -8.37 -17.97
N THR A 29 -0.71 -9.48 -17.36
CA THR A 29 -1.23 -10.80 -17.76
C THR A 29 -2.22 -11.39 -16.77
N ARG A 30 -2.36 -10.78 -15.59
CA ARG A 30 -3.13 -11.33 -14.48
C ARG A 30 -2.70 -12.76 -14.19
N ALA A 31 -1.38 -12.95 -14.05
CA ALA A 31 -0.77 -14.23 -13.69
C ALA A 31 0.04 -14.07 -12.39
N LEU A 32 -0.21 -14.98 -11.44
CA LEU A 32 0.60 -15.03 -10.23
C LEU A 32 2.04 -15.44 -10.55
N ILE A 33 2.99 -14.85 -9.84
CA ILE A 33 4.40 -15.22 -9.88
C ILE A 33 4.89 -15.67 -8.50
N GLN A 34 6.04 -16.34 -8.45
CA GLN A 34 6.67 -16.67 -7.19
C GLN A 34 7.15 -15.40 -6.46
N PRO A 35 7.04 -15.33 -5.12
CA PRO A 35 7.56 -14.23 -4.31
C PRO A 35 9.01 -13.87 -4.70
N LEU A 36 9.30 -12.58 -4.89
CA LEU A 36 10.64 -12.10 -5.27
C LEU A 36 11.69 -12.42 -4.21
N SER A 37 11.28 -12.54 -2.94
CA SER A 37 12.14 -13.00 -1.86
C SER A 37 12.64 -14.45 -2.04
N ARG A 38 12.00 -15.22 -2.91
CA ARG A 38 12.39 -16.58 -3.31
C ARG A 38 13.02 -16.62 -4.70
N SER A 39 12.39 -16.00 -5.67
CA SER A 39 12.76 -16.12 -7.09
C SER A 39 13.90 -15.19 -7.50
N ALA A 40 14.00 -14.01 -6.88
CA ALA A 40 15.02 -13.00 -7.18
C ALA A 40 16.05 -12.83 -6.06
N GLY A 41 15.88 -13.48 -4.90
CA GLY A 41 16.81 -13.37 -3.78
C GLY A 41 16.66 -12.10 -2.94
N MET A 42 15.56 -11.35 -3.12
CA MET A 42 15.24 -10.17 -2.32
C MET A 42 15.20 -10.47 -0.83
N ALA A 43 16.01 -9.75 -0.04
CA ALA A 43 16.23 -10.06 1.36
C ALA A 43 15.85 -8.91 2.29
N THR A 44 15.95 -7.68 1.82
CA THR A 44 15.81 -6.46 2.63
C THR A 44 14.62 -5.60 2.20
N ILE A 45 14.27 -4.65 3.07
CA ILE A 45 13.19 -3.68 2.83
C ILE A 45 13.63 -2.62 1.83
N ASP A 46 14.90 -2.21 1.89
CA ASP A 46 15.47 -1.24 0.95
C ASP A 46 15.44 -1.79 -0.49
N GLU A 47 15.80 -3.06 -0.67
CA GLU A 47 15.64 -3.76 -1.96
C GLU A 47 14.17 -3.80 -2.40
N ALA A 48 13.24 -4.08 -1.49
CA ALA A 48 11.82 -4.12 -1.81
C ALA A 48 11.29 -2.74 -2.27
N TYR A 49 11.63 -1.66 -1.56
CA TYR A 49 11.26 -0.30 -1.98
C TYR A 49 11.99 0.13 -3.26
N ALA A 50 13.22 -0.33 -3.50
CA ALA A 50 13.94 -0.10 -4.75
C ALA A 50 13.20 -0.74 -5.94
N ILE A 51 12.74 -1.99 -5.79
CA ILE A 51 11.91 -2.67 -6.80
C ILE A 51 10.58 -1.96 -7.01
N GLN A 52 9.90 -1.58 -5.92
CA GLN A 52 8.65 -0.81 -5.98
C GLN A 52 8.85 0.51 -6.76
N SER A 53 9.95 1.21 -6.50
CA SER A 53 10.29 2.47 -7.17
C SER A 53 10.65 2.28 -8.64
N ALA A 54 11.41 1.23 -8.97
CA ALA A 54 11.74 0.87 -10.34
C ALA A 54 10.48 0.54 -11.15
N TRP A 55 9.53 -0.19 -10.54
CA TRP A 55 8.26 -0.50 -11.18
C TRP A 55 7.39 0.74 -11.40
N SER A 56 7.25 1.61 -10.40
CA SER A 56 6.56 2.90 -10.60
C SER A 56 7.19 3.71 -11.73
N THR A 57 8.52 3.83 -11.73
CA THR A 57 9.26 4.57 -12.76
C THR A 57 9.02 4.00 -14.15
N LEU A 58 8.97 2.66 -14.29
CA LEU A 58 8.63 1.99 -15.54
C LEU A 58 7.22 2.38 -16.01
N ARG A 59 6.22 2.36 -15.12
CA ARG A 59 4.84 2.73 -15.48
C ARG A 59 4.70 4.22 -15.80
N GLU A 60 5.36 5.09 -15.04
CA GLU A 60 5.36 6.55 -15.26
C GLU A 60 5.99 6.92 -16.62
N ARG A 61 7.07 6.24 -17.03
CA ARG A 61 7.66 6.37 -18.38
C ARG A 61 6.68 5.96 -19.48
N ASN A 62 5.72 5.09 -19.18
CA ASN A 62 4.67 4.64 -20.09
C ASN A 62 3.37 5.46 -19.95
N GLY A 63 3.39 6.58 -19.23
CA GLY A 63 2.27 7.52 -19.13
C GLY A 63 1.37 7.33 -17.91
N GLU A 64 1.70 6.42 -16.99
CA GLU A 64 1.00 6.33 -15.69
C GLU A 64 1.20 7.61 -14.87
N ARG A 65 0.19 7.95 -14.06
CA ARG A 65 0.27 9.06 -13.10
C ARG A 65 0.06 8.56 -11.69
N VAL A 66 0.87 9.07 -10.77
CA VAL A 66 0.67 8.82 -9.33
C VAL A 66 -0.24 9.91 -8.76
N LEU A 67 -1.38 9.50 -8.21
CA LEU A 67 -2.36 10.39 -7.58
C LEU A 67 -2.09 10.59 -6.07
N GLY A 68 -1.34 9.68 -5.46
CA GLY A 68 -1.05 9.75 -4.03
C GLY A 68 -0.29 8.53 -3.52
N ARG A 69 -0.44 8.28 -2.22
CA ARG A 69 0.18 7.17 -1.50
C ARG A 69 -0.85 6.50 -0.60
N LYS A 70 -0.63 5.21 -0.36
CA LYS A 70 -1.36 4.38 0.60
C LYS A 70 -0.41 3.90 1.68
N ILE A 71 -0.90 3.74 2.90
CA ILE A 71 -0.14 3.22 4.04
C ILE A 71 -0.83 1.96 4.52
N GLY A 72 -0.14 0.82 4.46
CA GLY A 72 -0.64 -0.44 4.98
C GLY A 72 0.00 -0.79 6.33
N LEU A 73 -0.45 -1.87 6.94
CA LEU A 73 0.02 -2.35 8.25
C LEU A 73 -0.04 -1.25 9.34
N THR A 74 -1.14 -0.50 9.35
CA THR A 74 -1.40 0.59 10.32
C THR A 74 -1.97 0.09 11.65
N SER A 75 -2.36 -1.19 11.73
CA SER A 75 -2.80 -1.86 12.94
C SER A 75 -1.65 -2.63 13.60
N LYS A 76 -1.50 -2.47 14.92
CA LYS A 76 -0.53 -3.26 15.71
C LYS A 76 -0.77 -4.76 15.60
N ALA A 77 -2.04 -5.19 15.57
CA ALA A 77 -2.37 -6.60 15.43
C ALA A 77 -1.93 -7.16 14.06
N MET A 78 -2.11 -6.38 12.98
CA MET A 78 -1.63 -6.76 11.65
C MET A 78 -0.10 -6.76 11.56
N GLN A 79 0.56 -5.80 12.21
CA GLN A 79 2.02 -5.74 12.35
C GLN A 79 2.57 -7.00 13.05
N GLU A 80 2.00 -7.37 14.20
CA GLU A 80 2.37 -8.58 14.94
C GLU A 80 2.14 -9.85 14.11
N GLN A 81 0.98 -9.96 13.44
CA GLN A 81 0.67 -11.10 12.58
C GLN A 81 1.62 -11.21 11.37
N ALA A 82 2.04 -10.07 10.81
CA ALA A 82 3.00 -10.00 9.71
C ALA A 82 4.46 -10.22 10.17
N GLY A 83 4.73 -10.21 11.49
CA GLY A 83 6.08 -10.20 12.03
C GLY A 83 6.86 -8.95 11.63
N PHE A 84 6.17 -7.82 11.47
CA PHE A 84 6.71 -6.56 10.96
C PHE A 84 6.28 -5.40 11.86
N ASP A 85 7.22 -4.63 12.39
CA ASP A 85 7.01 -3.69 13.49
C ASP A 85 6.73 -2.24 13.05
N ARG A 86 6.49 -2.03 11.76
CA ARG A 86 6.24 -0.71 11.17
C ARG A 86 5.22 -0.79 10.03
N PRO A 87 4.58 0.33 9.64
CA PRO A 87 3.76 0.38 8.46
C PRO A 87 4.56 0.11 7.18
N ASP A 88 3.85 -0.17 6.08
CA ASP A 88 4.40 -0.10 4.73
C ASP A 88 3.71 1.01 3.93
N PHE A 89 4.17 1.27 2.70
CA PHE A 89 3.50 2.20 1.83
C PHE A 89 3.59 1.79 0.37
N GLY A 90 2.63 2.28 -0.41
CA GLY A 90 2.58 2.12 -1.86
C GLY A 90 2.13 3.41 -2.54
N ARG A 91 2.03 3.33 -3.87
CA ARG A 91 1.71 4.41 -4.78
C ARG A 91 0.32 4.17 -5.37
N LEU A 92 -0.54 5.18 -5.32
CA LEU A 92 -1.87 5.16 -5.92
C LEU A 92 -1.76 5.56 -7.39
N TRP A 93 -2.03 4.64 -8.30
CA TRP A 93 -1.95 4.87 -9.75
C TRP A 93 -3.29 5.32 -10.33
N GLU A 94 -3.26 6.32 -11.22
CA GLU A 94 -4.44 6.89 -11.86
C GLU A 94 -5.21 5.86 -12.69
N SER A 95 -4.53 4.95 -13.39
CA SER A 95 -5.17 3.89 -14.17
C SER A 95 -5.99 2.88 -13.36
N ARG A 96 -5.97 2.98 -12.02
CA ARG A 96 -6.74 2.15 -11.08
C ARG A 96 -7.54 2.97 -10.07
N PHE A 97 -7.73 4.25 -10.36
CA PHE A 97 -8.72 5.06 -9.68
C PHE A 97 -10.08 4.90 -10.37
N PHE A 98 -11.08 4.44 -9.63
CA PHE A 98 -12.45 4.33 -10.13
C PHE A 98 -13.34 5.35 -9.43
N VAL A 99 -14.02 6.19 -10.22
CA VAL A 99 -14.87 7.25 -9.68
C VAL A 99 -16.22 6.68 -9.27
N ALA A 100 -16.60 6.86 -8.02
CA ALA A 100 -17.94 6.55 -7.55
C ALA A 100 -18.95 7.59 -8.07
N THR A 101 -20.07 7.12 -8.60
CA THR A 101 -21.19 7.97 -9.05
C THR A 101 -22.45 7.57 -8.30
N GLY A 102 -23.08 8.54 -7.62
CA GLY A 102 -24.30 8.27 -6.84
C GLY A 102 -24.10 7.28 -5.70
N GLY A 103 -22.91 7.26 -5.08
CA GLY A 103 -22.57 6.31 -4.00
C GLY A 103 -22.26 4.89 -4.47
N ARG A 104 -22.15 4.65 -5.78
CA ARG A 104 -21.82 3.36 -6.37
C ARG A 104 -20.57 3.48 -7.24
N VAL A 105 -19.70 2.48 -7.18
CA VAL A 105 -18.56 2.32 -8.06
C VAL A 105 -18.63 0.95 -8.73
N GLU A 106 -18.19 0.85 -9.98
CA GLU A 106 -18.08 -0.41 -10.70
C GLU A 106 -16.62 -0.63 -11.12
N MET A 107 -16.08 -1.80 -10.76
CA MET A 107 -14.72 -2.20 -11.09
C MET A 107 -14.78 -3.55 -11.81
N PRO A 108 -14.18 -3.68 -13.02
CA PRO A 108 -14.16 -4.96 -13.72
C PRO A 108 -13.35 -6.01 -12.94
N ALA A 109 -14.01 -7.08 -12.49
CA ALA A 109 -13.38 -8.14 -11.70
C ALA A 109 -12.17 -8.79 -12.41
N ALA A 110 -12.18 -8.80 -13.75
CA ALA A 110 -11.09 -9.33 -14.59
C ALA A 110 -9.76 -8.55 -14.48
N LEU A 111 -9.75 -7.39 -13.81
CA LEU A 111 -8.52 -6.66 -13.51
C LEU A 111 -7.73 -7.26 -12.35
N PHE A 112 -8.36 -8.08 -11.51
CA PHE A 112 -7.79 -8.52 -10.24
C PHE A 112 -7.46 -10.02 -10.23
N LEU A 113 -6.47 -10.39 -9.42
CA LEU A 113 -5.99 -11.77 -9.24
C LEU A 113 -6.63 -12.45 -8.02
N GLN A 114 -6.53 -11.79 -6.87
CA GLN A 114 -6.96 -12.27 -5.56
C GLN A 114 -7.37 -11.07 -4.68
N PRO A 115 -8.39 -10.29 -5.11
CA PRO A 115 -8.74 -9.02 -4.48
C PRO A 115 -9.33 -9.22 -3.08
N ARG A 116 -9.00 -8.30 -2.19
CA ARG A 116 -9.73 -8.04 -0.94
C ARG A 116 -10.06 -6.55 -0.87
N ILE A 117 -11.08 -6.22 -0.09
CA ILE A 117 -11.56 -4.84 0.07
C ILE A 117 -11.22 -4.38 1.49
N GLU A 118 -10.64 -3.20 1.59
CA GLU A 118 -10.33 -2.51 2.84
C GLU A 118 -11.02 -1.15 2.82
N GLY A 119 -11.53 -0.72 3.98
CA GLY A 119 -12.17 0.57 4.14
C GLY A 119 -11.22 1.53 4.84
N GLU A 120 -11.04 2.72 4.27
CA GLU A 120 -9.94 3.62 4.61
C GLU A 120 -10.41 5.06 4.81
N ILE A 121 -9.62 5.84 5.56
CA ILE A 121 -9.77 7.29 5.67
C ILE A 121 -8.73 7.94 4.76
N ALA A 122 -9.17 8.64 3.71
CA ALA A 122 -8.30 9.34 2.79
C ALA A 122 -8.16 10.82 3.17
N PHE A 123 -6.93 11.34 3.06
CA PHE A 123 -6.59 12.74 3.32
C PHE A 123 -6.24 13.44 2.01
N LEU A 124 -6.97 14.50 1.67
CA LEU A 124 -6.58 15.40 0.59
C LEU A 124 -5.73 16.52 1.19
N LEU A 125 -4.49 16.66 0.74
CA LEU A 125 -3.58 17.70 1.24
C LEU A 125 -3.64 18.95 0.34
N HIS A 126 -3.66 20.15 0.93
CA HIS A 126 -3.48 21.42 0.20
C HIS A 126 -2.06 21.98 0.29
N SER A 127 -1.26 21.51 1.26
CA SER A 127 0.14 21.89 1.42
C SER A 127 1.04 20.67 1.58
N PRO A 128 2.31 20.76 1.15
CA PRO A 128 3.24 19.65 1.26
C PRO A 128 3.64 19.39 2.72
N LEU A 129 3.89 18.12 3.04
CA LEU A 129 4.48 17.65 4.29
C LEU A 129 5.84 17.01 3.98
N ALA A 130 6.83 17.23 4.83
CA ALA A 130 8.16 16.64 4.66
C ALA A 130 8.89 16.53 6.01
N GLY A 131 9.59 15.41 6.21
CA GLY A 131 10.36 15.17 7.42
C GLY A 131 9.48 14.78 8.61
N ALA A 132 10.01 14.96 9.81
CA ALA A 132 9.27 14.72 11.04
C ALA A 132 8.15 15.77 11.18
N VAL A 133 6.89 15.31 11.06
CA VAL A 133 5.70 16.15 11.19
C VAL A 133 4.77 15.58 12.27
N THR A 134 4.05 16.47 12.93
CA THR A 134 3.08 16.17 13.98
C THR A 134 1.68 15.91 13.41
N ILE A 135 0.78 15.34 14.22
CA ILE A 135 -0.64 15.18 13.84
C ILE A 135 -1.25 16.54 13.51
N GLU A 136 -0.95 17.56 14.31
CA GLU A 136 -1.47 18.91 14.14
C GLU A 136 -1.02 19.53 12.80
N GLU A 137 0.22 19.30 12.39
CA GLU A 137 0.74 19.73 11.09
C GLU A 137 0.08 18.99 9.93
N VAL A 138 -0.15 17.67 10.07
CA VAL A 138 -0.92 16.91 9.08
C VAL A 138 -2.33 17.47 8.92
N LEU A 139 -3.04 17.69 10.04
CA LEU A 139 -4.40 18.22 10.01
C LEU A 139 -4.44 19.64 9.42
N ALA A 140 -3.47 20.50 9.76
CA ALA A 140 -3.35 21.84 9.19
C ALA A 140 -3.06 21.81 7.67
N ALA A 141 -2.33 20.81 7.19
CA ALA A 141 -2.05 20.60 5.77
C ALA A 141 -3.17 19.90 5.00
N THR A 142 -4.19 19.39 5.70
CA THR A 142 -5.30 18.65 5.09
C THR A 142 -6.42 19.59 4.67
N GLU A 143 -6.81 19.53 3.40
CA GLU A 143 -7.92 20.29 2.82
C GLU A 143 -9.26 19.67 3.18
N SER A 144 -9.36 18.35 3.03
CA SER A 144 -10.56 17.56 3.25
C SER A 144 -10.23 16.09 3.54
N VAL A 145 -11.18 15.40 4.12
CA VAL A 145 -11.10 13.98 4.45
C VAL A 145 -12.30 13.27 3.83
N THR A 146 -12.13 12.02 3.40
CA THR A 146 -13.25 11.20 2.93
C THR A 146 -13.05 9.73 3.28
N ALA A 147 -14.15 8.98 3.26
CA ALA A 147 -14.09 7.53 3.25
C ALA A 147 -13.63 7.03 1.88
N SER A 148 -12.85 5.95 1.88
CA SER A 148 -12.31 5.33 0.68
C SER A 148 -12.45 3.82 0.77
N PHE A 149 -12.54 3.16 -0.38
CA PHE A 149 -12.24 1.74 -0.46
C PHE A 149 -10.93 1.55 -1.20
N GLU A 150 -10.07 0.72 -0.62
CA GLU A 150 -8.94 0.14 -1.32
C GLU A 150 -9.26 -1.31 -1.71
N ILE A 151 -8.90 -1.67 -2.94
CA ILE A 151 -8.78 -3.06 -3.35
C ILE A 151 -7.31 -3.45 -3.23
N VAL A 152 -6.99 -4.30 -2.26
CA VAL A 152 -5.67 -4.92 -2.15
C VAL A 152 -5.65 -6.20 -2.97
N ASP A 153 -4.63 -6.37 -3.80
CA ASP A 153 -4.53 -7.48 -4.74
C ASP A 153 -3.06 -7.87 -4.97
N SER A 154 -2.63 -9.02 -4.46
CA SER A 154 -1.22 -9.44 -4.54
C SER A 154 -0.92 -10.17 -5.86
N ARG A 155 0.22 -9.87 -6.49
CA ARG A 155 0.68 -10.58 -7.70
C ARG A 155 1.45 -11.86 -7.39
N PHE A 156 1.67 -12.15 -6.11
CA PHE A 156 2.41 -13.32 -5.67
C PHE A 156 1.53 -14.49 -5.25
N GLU A 157 2.03 -15.70 -5.51
CA GLU A 157 1.59 -16.92 -4.85
C GLU A 157 1.75 -16.77 -3.32
N ARG A 158 0.83 -17.36 -2.55
CA ARG A 158 0.81 -17.20 -1.08
C ARG A 158 1.85 -18.06 -0.34
N ARG A 159 2.42 -19.06 -1.00
CA ARG A 159 3.39 -19.97 -0.40
C ARG A 159 4.71 -19.23 -0.17
N ASP A 160 5.24 -19.28 1.06
CA ASP A 160 6.52 -18.66 1.43
C ASP A 160 6.58 -17.13 1.26
N PHE A 161 5.41 -16.46 1.21
CA PHE A 161 5.26 -15.02 1.06
C PHE A 161 5.73 -14.26 2.30
N ARG A 162 6.47 -13.16 2.11
CA ARG A 162 6.96 -12.28 3.18
C ARG A 162 6.48 -10.84 2.99
N VAL A 163 6.51 -10.04 4.05
CA VAL A 163 6.14 -8.61 4.00
C VAL A 163 6.94 -7.81 2.97
N ILE A 164 8.22 -8.14 2.76
CA ILE A 164 9.05 -7.50 1.73
C ILE A 164 8.51 -7.77 0.31
N ASP A 165 7.82 -8.89 0.09
CA ASP A 165 7.13 -9.16 -1.16
C ASP A 165 5.93 -8.21 -1.31
N THR A 166 5.13 -7.99 -0.27
CA THR A 166 4.07 -6.96 -0.26
C THR A 166 4.62 -5.59 -0.65
N ILE A 167 5.73 -5.17 -0.02
CA ILE A 167 6.37 -3.86 -0.27
C ILE A 167 6.80 -3.74 -1.74
N ALA A 168 7.56 -4.71 -2.25
CA ALA A 168 7.99 -4.72 -3.65
C ALA A 168 6.79 -4.69 -4.61
N ASP A 169 5.71 -5.37 -4.23
CA ASP A 169 4.45 -5.41 -4.93
C ASP A 169 3.58 -4.16 -4.71
N ASN A 170 4.19 -2.97 -4.63
CA ASN A 170 3.46 -1.72 -4.39
C ASN A 170 2.49 -1.77 -3.21
N ALA A 171 2.92 -2.41 -2.11
CA ALA A 171 2.12 -2.72 -0.93
C ALA A 171 0.82 -3.50 -1.25
N SER A 172 0.84 -4.39 -2.25
CA SER A 172 -0.34 -5.08 -2.80
C SER A 172 -1.46 -4.15 -3.29
N PHE A 173 -1.14 -2.93 -3.74
CA PHE A 173 -2.13 -2.02 -4.33
C PHE A 173 -2.78 -2.64 -5.57
N GLY A 174 -4.12 -2.72 -5.61
CA GLY A 174 -4.90 -3.16 -6.78
C GLY A 174 -5.69 -2.03 -7.43
N ALA A 175 -6.55 -1.37 -6.65
CA ALA A 175 -7.36 -0.24 -7.08
C ALA A 175 -7.88 0.56 -5.89
N PHE A 176 -8.47 1.73 -6.14
CA PHE A 176 -9.16 2.47 -5.10
C PHE A 176 -10.30 3.33 -5.65
N THR A 177 -11.18 3.72 -4.75
CA THR A 177 -12.23 4.72 -5.00
C THR A 177 -12.32 5.66 -3.81
N LEU A 178 -12.90 6.84 -4.04
CA LEU A 178 -13.06 7.87 -3.02
C LEU A 178 -14.54 8.21 -2.89
N GLY A 179 -14.98 8.42 -1.65
CA GLY A 179 -16.24 9.09 -1.36
C GLY A 179 -16.17 10.59 -1.70
N PRO A 180 -17.27 11.32 -1.46
CA PRO A 180 -17.27 12.77 -1.58
C PRO A 180 -16.31 13.39 -0.55
N TRP A 181 -15.49 14.34 -1.00
CA TRP A 181 -14.60 15.10 -0.12
C TRP A 181 -15.40 16.02 0.79
N GLY A 182 -15.09 15.95 2.10
CA GLY A 182 -15.76 16.74 3.13
C GLY A 182 -14.76 17.43 4.04
N ARG A 183 -15.08 18.67 4.45
CA ARG A 183 -14.28 19.42 5.44
C ARG A 183 -14.81 19.25 6.86
N GLU A 184 -16.05 18.79 6.99
CA GLU A 184 -16.74 18.58 8.26
C GLU A 184 -15.98 17.62 9.17
N LEU A 185 -15.41 16.54 8.64
CA LEU A 185 -14.64 15.57 9.42
C LEU A 185 -13.36 16.16 10.03
N LEU A 186 -12.80 17.22 9.47
CA LEU A 186 -11.61 17.87 10.03
C LEU A 186 -11.90 18.62 11.34
N GLY A 187 -13.17 18.96 11.59
CA GLY A 187 -13.59 19.54 12.87
C GLY A 187 -13.87 18.51 13.97
N GLU A 188 -13.87 17.22 13.61
CA GLU A 188 -14.19 16.11 14.50
C GLU A 188 -12.93 15.43 15.06
N ASP A 189 -13.10 14.66 16.12
CA ASP A 189 -12.06 13.75 16.60
C ASP A 189 -11.99 12.53 15.68
N LEU A 190 -11.04 12.54 14.73
CA LEU A 190 -10.88 11.47 13.73
C LEU A 190 -10.64 10.09 14.35
N ARG A 191 -10.20 10.00 15.62
CA ARG A 191 -10.06 8.71 16.33
C ARG A 191 -11.40 8.02 16.53
N ARG A 192 -12.48 8.81 16.63
CA ARG A 192 -13.84 8.36 16.94
C ARG A 192 -14.68 8.13 15.69
N VAL A 193 -14.20 8.56 14.53
CA VAL A 193 -14.84 8.26 13.24
C VAL A 193 -14.91 6.74 13.09
N SER A 194 -16.12 6.23 12.93
CA SER A 194 -16.39 4.79 12.82
C SER A 194 -16.68 4.44 11.37
N MET A 195 -16.24 3.27 10.95
CA MET A 195 -16.52 2.71 9.64
C MET A 195 -17.09 1.31 9.78
N ILE A 196 -18.17 1.05 9.05
CA ILE A 196 -18.83 -0.25 8.97
C ILE A 196 -18.81 -0.67 7.50
N LEU A 197 -18.28 -1.87 7.24
CA LEU A 197 -18.30 -2.48 5.92
C LEU A 197 -19.34 -3.60 5.94
N GLU A 198 -20.26 -3.53 4.98
CA GLU A 198 -21.26 -4.55 4.77
C GLU A 198 -20.99 -5.30 3.46
N GLN A 199 -21.07 -6.63 3.50
CA GLN A 199 -21.07 -7.48 2.32
C GLN A 199 -22.45 -8.13 2.20
N ASN A 200 -23.17 -7.83 1.12
CA ASN A 200 -24.53 -8.35 0.87
C ASN A 200 -25.52 -8.08 2.02
N GLY A 201 -25.37 -6.94 2.70
CA GLY A 201 -26.22 -6.53 3.82
C GLY A 201 -25.82 -7.12 5.18
N GLU A 202 -24.72 -7.86 5.26
CA GLU A 202 -24.16 -8.35 6.51
C GLU A 202 -22.91 -7.56 6.87
N VAL A 203 -22.82 -7.10 8.13
CA VAL A 203 -21.61 -6.44 8.65
C VAL A 203 -20.47 -7.45 8.68
N VAL A 204 -19.39 -7.15 7.96
CA VAL A 204 -18.18 -8.00 7.87
C VAL A 204 -16.98 -7.39 8.56
N VAL A 205 -16.91 -6.05 8.65
CA VAL A 205 -15.83 -5.33 9.34
C VAL A 205 -16.42 -4.11 10.03
N GLU A 206 -15.98 -3.87 11.25
CA GLU A 206 -16.21 -2.63 12.00
C GLU A 206 -14.85 -2.12 12.48
N GLY A 207 -14.67 -0.80 12.42
CA GLY A 207 -13.44 -0.17 12.87
C GLY A 207 -13.64 1.30 13.20
N THR A 208 -12.64 1.87 13.85
CA THR A 208 -12.57 3.28 14.21
C THR A 208 -11.25 3.87 13.73
N GLY A 209 -11.19 5.18 13.55
CA GLY A 209 -9.93 5.84 13.16
C GLY A 209 -8.78 5.57 14.15
N ALA A 210 -9.08 5.30 15.42
CA ALA A 210 -8.08 4.91 16.42
C ALA A 210 -7.36 3.59 16.10
N ASP A 211 -7.96 2.71 15.30
CA ASP A 211 -7.35 1.44 14.90
C ASP A 211 -6.16 1.65 13.94
N SER A 212 -6.10 2.82 13.28
CA SER A 212 -4.96 3.26 12.48
C SER A 212 -3.97 4.03 13.36
N LEU A 213 -2.97 3.33 13.89
CA LEU A 213 -1.87 3.89 14.70
C LEU A 213 -2.32 4.82 15.85
N GLY A 214 -3.50 4.58 16.44
CA GLY A 214 -4.07 5.40 17.51
C GLY A 214 -4.72 6.71 17.05
N HIS A 215 -4.40 7.19 15.84
CA HIS A 215 -5.02 8.33 15.17
C HIS A 215 -4.66 8.25 13.67
N PRO A 216 -5.60 8.38 12.73
CA PRO A 216 -5.32 8.14 11.31
C PRO A 216 -4.26 9.08 10.72
N ALA A 217 -4.19 10.33 11.19
CA ALA A 217 -3.12 11.26 10.81
C ALA A 217 -1.69 10.81 11.21
N ASN A 218 -1.51 9.90 12.18
CA ASN A 218 -0.20 9.33 12.47
C ASN A 218 0.36 8.55 11.28
N ALA A 219 -0.49 7.90 10.49
CA ALA A 219 -0.07 7.18 9.28
C ALA A 219 0.50 8.15 8.23
N VAL A 220 -0.15 9.31 8.07
CA VAL A 220 0.33 10.37 7.16
C VAL A 220 1.63 10.99 7.66
N ALA A 221 1.73 11.25 8.96
CA ALA A 221 2.95 11.77 9.59
C ALA A 221 4.14 10.81 9.41
N TRP A 222 3.92 9.53 9.72
CA TRP A 222 4.91 8.47 9.51
C TRP A 222 5.38 8.41 8.06
N LEU A 223 4.46 8.53 7.09
CA LEU A 223 4.82 8.51 5.68
C LEU A 223 5.66 9.72 5.27
N ALA A 224 5.31 10.92 5.74
CA ALA A 224 6.07 12.14 5.46
C ALA A 224 7.52 12.06 5.98
N GLU A 225 7.71 11.46 7.15
CA GLU A 225 9.04 11.20 7.71
C GLU A 225 9.80 10.12 6.92
N THR A 226 9.12 9.02 6.61
CA THR A 226 9.70 7.87 5.88
C THR A 226 10.16 8.24 4.47
N LEU A 227 9.48 9.18 3.80
CA LEU A 227 9.86 9.63 2.46
C LEU A 227 11.01 10.66 2.47
N ALA A 228 11.37 11.20 3.63
CA ALA A 228 12.42 12.19 3.79
C ALA A 228 13.79 11.59 4.19
N SER A 229 13.79 10.34 4.69
CA SER A 229 14.99 9.57 5.03
C SER A 229 15.54 8.79 3.84
#